data_AF-A0A7S0AL69-F1
#
_entry.id   AF-A0A7S0AL69-F1
#
_cell.length_a   1.000
_cell.length_b   1.000
_cell.length_c   1.000
_cell.angle_alpha   90.00
_cell.angle_beta   90.00
_cell.angle_gamma   90.00
#
_symmetry.space_group_name_H-M   'P 1'
#
loop_
_entity.id
_entity.type
_entity.pdbx_description
1 polymer ?
#
loop_
_entity_poly.entity_id
_entity_poly.type
_entity_poly.pdbx_seq_one_letter_code
_entity_poly.pdbx_strand_id
1 'polypeptide(L)'
;MQSYHASVMATSGTDGYDLMYYLKGAAAGGICCSITHGALTPVDVVKTRVQLDPVKYNSGLVGGFRQIIAEEGAMALTTGLGATAAGYFVQGWFKFGGVEFFKIKAVE
;
A
#
# COMPACT_ATOMS: atom_id res chain seq x y z
N MET A 1 -9.04 -34.37 24.66
CA MET A 1 -8.28 -33.87 23.49
C MET A 1 -9.15 -33.64 22.25
N GLN A 2 -10.27 -34.34 22.08
CA GLN A 2 -11.21 -34.11 20.95
C GLN A 2 -12.17 -32.91 21.14
N SER A 3 -12.36 -32.45 22.38
CA SER A 3 -13.28 -31.35 22.73
C SER A 3 -12.74 -29.95 22.41
N TYR A 4 -11.40 -29.78 22.35
CA TYR A 4 -10.78 -28.51 21.96
C TYR A 4 -10.89 -28.23 20.46
N HIS A 5 -10.83 -29.28 19.62
CA HIS A 5 -11.07 -29.16 18.19
C HIS A 5 -12.54 -28.81 17.88
N ALA A 6 -13.49 -29.26 18.69
CA ALA A 6 -14.90 -28.90 18.54
C ALA A 6 -15.16 -27.44 18.93
N SER A 7 -14.43 -26.85 19.89
CA SER A 7 -14.52 -25.41 20.21
C SER A 7 -13.89 -24.53 19.13
N VAL A 8 -12.77 -24.96 18.54
CA VAL A 8 -12.16 -24.27 17.38
C VAL A 8 -13.07 -24.33 16.15
N MET A 9 -13.83 -25.42 15.99
CA MET A 9 -14.77 -25.62 14.86
C MET A 9 -16.21 -25.16 15.18
N ALA A 10 -16.57 -24.87 16.43
CA ALA A 10 -17.85 -24.26 16.79
C ALA A 10 -17.84 -22.73 16.61
N THR A 11 -16.66 -22.11 16.50
CA THR A 11 -16.47 -20.78 15.90
C THR A 11 -16.44 -20.84 14.36
N SER A 12 -16.79 -21.98 13.76
CA SER A 12 -17.18 -22.06 12.34
C SER A 12 -18.65 -22.43 12.20
N GLY A 13 -19.51 -21.77 13.00
CA GLY A 13 -20.95 -21.77 12.80
C GLY A 13 -21.33 -20.63 11.86
N THR A 14 -21.83 -20.96 10.66
CA THR A 14 -22.97 -20.28 10.00
C THR A 14 -23.17 -18.76 10.19
N ASP A 15 -22.14 -17.91 10.06
CA ASP A 15 -22.28 -16.45 10.01
C ASP A 15 -21.61 -15.91 8.74
N GLY A 16 -22.36 -15.96 7.63
CA GLY A 16 -21.87 -15.62 6.30
C GLY A 16 -21.36 -14.19 6.21
N TYR A 17 -20.09 -14.01 5.81
CA TYR A 17 -19.49 -12.74 5.38
C TYR A 17 -19.98 -11.51 6.15
N ASP A 18 -19.65 -11.43 7.45
CA ASP A 18 -19.96 -10.25 8.24
C ASP A 18 -19.20 -9.01 7.71
N LEU A 19 -19.75 -7.82 7.90
CA LEU A 19 -19.14 -6.54 7.51
C LEU A 19 -17.70 -6.41 8.02
N MET A 20 -17.43 -6.97 9.21
CA MET A 20 -16.09 -7.02 9.79
C MET A 20 -15.08 -7.81 8.96
N TYR A 21 -15.50 -8.86 8.25
CA TYR A 21 -14.63 -9.63 7.36
C TYR A 21 -14.15 -8.75 6.18
N TYR A 22 -15.08 -8.08 5.51
CA TYR A 22 -14.77 -7.15 4.40
C TYR A 22 -13.91 -5.98 4.82
N LEU A 23 -14.21 -5.37 5.98
CA LEU A 23 -13.44 -4.25 6.51
C LEU A 23 -12.01 -4.67 6.85
N LYS A 24 -11.81 -5.88 7.37
CA LYS A 24 -10.47 -6.41 7.65
C LYS A 24 -9.67 -6.62 6.36
N GLY A 25 -10.28 -7.19 5.31
CA GLY A 25 -9.64 -7.37 4.00
C GLY A 25 -9.27 -6.04 3.34
N ALA A 26 -10.20 -5.08 3.36
CA ALA A 26 -9.99 -3.75 2.79
C ALA A 26 -8.94 -2.93 3.56
N ALA A 27 -8.98 -2.94 4.89
CA ALA A 27 -7.99 -2.27 5.73
C ALA A 27 -6.59 -2.88 5.57
N ALA A 28 -6.49 -4.21 5.54
CA ALA A 28 -5.22 -4.90 5.30
C ALA A 28 -4.63 -4.53 3.92
N GLY A 29 -5.48 -4.48 2.89
CA GLY A 29 -5.08 -4.06 1.55
C GLY A 29 -4.63 -2.60 1.48
N GLY A 30 -5.37 -1.69 2.13
CA GLY A 30 -5.01 -0.28 2.23
C GLY A 30 -3.66 -0.08 2.92
N ILE A 31 -3.46 -0.67 4.10
CA ILE A 31 -2.22 -0.54 4.87
C ILE A 31 -1.02 -1.09 4.09
N CYS A 32 -1.16 -2.27 3.47
CA CYS A 32 -0.11 -2.88 2.66
C CYS A 32 0.30 -1.99 1.48
N CYS A 33 -0.67 -1.47 0.74
CA CYS A 33 -0.41 -0.57 -0.39
C CYS A 33 0.26 0.74 0.06
N SER A 34 -0.17 1.34 1.17
CA SER A 34 0.45 2.56 1.71
C SER A 34 1.90 2.35 2.13
N ILE A 35 2.23 1.24 2.79
CA ILE A 35 3.60 0.97 3.23
C ILE A 35 4.51 0.75 2.03
N THR A 36 4.11 -0.11 1.10
CA THR A 36 4.92 -0.45 -0.07
C THR A 36 5.20 0.75 -0.96
N HIS A 37 4.19 1.56 -1.27
CA HIS A 37 4.35 2.75 -2.10
C HIS A 37 4.95 3.95 -1.32
N GLY A 38 4.68 4.03 -0.02
CA GLY A 38 5.37 4.97 0.87
C GLY A 38 6.89 4.73 0.88
N ALA A 39 7.32 3.48 0.95
CA ALA A 39 8.74 3.11 0.88
C ALA A 39 9.38 3.42 -0.48
N LEU A 40 8.59 3.37 -1.57
CA LEU A 40 9.06 3.69 -2.93
C LEU A 40 8.99 5.19 -3.28
N THR A 41 8.28 6.00 -2.49
CA THR A 41 8.16 7.46 -2.66
C THR A 41 9.50 8.17 -2.89
N PRO A 42 10.59 7.91 -2.14
CA PRO A 42 11.87 8.55 -2.41
C PRO A 42 12.45 8.23 -3.80
N VAL A 43 12.23 7.01 -4.30
CA VAL A 43 12.67 6.63 -5.65
C VAL A 43 11.83 7.35 -6.71
N ASP A 44 10.52 7.46 -6.49
CA ASP A 44 9.61 8.19 -7.39
C ASP A 44 9.92 9.70 -7.44
N VAL A 45 10.30 10.30 -6.30
CA VAL A 45 10.75 11.69 -6.25
C VAL A 45 12.01 11.88 -7.09
N VAL A 46 13.02 11.03 -6.92
CA VAL A 46 14.24 11.17 -7.74
C VAL A 46 13.96 10.94 -9.23
N LYS A 47 13.15 9.94 -9.55
CA LYS A 47 12.72 9.69 -10.93
C LYS A 47 12.04 10.90 -11.55
N THR A 48 11.08 11.51 -10.85
CA THR A 48 10.35 12.67 -11.38
C THR A 48 11.25 13.89 -11.51
N ARG A 49 12.20 14.12 -10.59
CA ARG A 49 13.19 15.20 -10.72
C ARG A 49 14.12 15.01 -11.91
N VAL A 50 14.60 13.78 -12.14
CA VAL A 50 15.39 13.44 -13.33
C VAL A 50 14.58 13.63 -14.62
N GLN A 51 13.29 13.31 -14.61
CA GLN A 51 12.40 13.48 -15.77
C GLN A 51 12.05 14.95 -16.05
N LEU A 52 11.91 15.77 -15.00
CA LEU A 52 11.58 17.19 -15.13
C LEU A 52 12.78 18.04 -15.54
N ASP A 53 13.98 17.69 -15.08
CA ASP A 53 15.22 18.39 -15.42
C ASP A 53 16.37 17.41 -15.76
N PRO A 54 16.32 16.81 -16.97
CA PRO A 54 17.30 15.81 -17.39
C PRO A 54 18.69 16.39 -17.65
N VAL A 55 18.80 17.72 -17.81
CA VAL A 55 20.09 18.41 -18.01
C VAL A 55 20.80 18.55 -16.66
N LYS A 56 20.08 18.99 -15.63
CA LYS A 56 20.62 19.13 -14.27
C LYS A 56 20.90 17.79 -13.61
N TYR A 57 20.01 16.81 -13.78
CA TYR A 57 20.11 15.47 -13.18
C TYR A 57 20.50 14.39 -14.20
N ASN A 58 21.58 14.65 -14.94
CA ASN A 58 22.10 13.77 -15.99
C ASN A 58 22.69 12.45 -15.45
N SER A 59 23.17 12.43 -14.21
CA SER A 59 23.97 11.33 -13.65
C SER A 59 23.17 10.08 -13.22
N GLY A 60 21.97 9.89 -13.78
CA GLY A 60 21.06 8.78 -13.47
C GLY A 60 20.47 8.85 -12.06
N LEU A 61 19.79 7.79 -11.63
CA LEU A 61 19.07 7.74 -10.36
C LEU A 61 19.99 7.92 -9.13
N VAL A 62 21.13 7.24 -9.10
CA VAL A 62 22.06 7.31 -7.94
C VAL A 62 22.73 8.68 -7.85
N GLY A 63 23.11 9.27 -8.99
CA GLY A 63 23.65 10.62 -9.05
C GLY A 63 22.60 11.66 -8.64
N GLY A 64 21.38 11.55 -9.16
CA GLY A 64 20.24 12.39 -8.79
C GLY A 64 19.92 12.32 -7.31
N PHE A 65 19.94 11.13 -6.70
CA PHE A 65 19.77 10.95 -5.25
C PHE A 65 20.79 11.77 -4.44
N ARG A 66 22.08 11.67 -4.78
CA ARG A 66 23.14 12.39 -4.07
C ARG A 66 23.02 13.90 -4.25
N GLN A 67 22.67 14.34 -5.45
CA GLN A 67 22.54 15.75 -5.79
C GLN A 67 21.35 16.40 -5.08
N ILE A 68 20.20 15.72 -5.04
CA ILE A 68 19.00 16.18 -4.31
C ILE A 68 19.30 16.29 -2.81
N ILE A 69 19.96 15.28 -2.20
CA ILE A 69 20.33 15.34 -0.78
C ILE A 69 21.30 16.50 -0.51
N ALA A 70 22.26 16.76 -1.40
CA ALA A 70 23.24 17.83 -1.23
C ALA A 70 22.64 19.24 -1.38
N GLU A 71 21.66 19.42 -2.26
CA GLU A 71 21.04 20.73 -2.53
C GLU A 71 19.83 21.03 -1.64
N GLU A 72 18.92 20.07 -1.46
CA GLU A 72 17.62 20.26 -0.80
C GLU A 72 17.51 19.50 0.55
N GLY A 73 18.45 18.60 0.84
CA GLY A 73 18.47 17.80 2.06
C GLY A 73 17.72 16.46 1.95
N ALA A 74 17.92 15.59 2.95
CA ALA A 74 17.36 14.23 2.93
C ALA A 74 15.82 14.20 2.97
N MET A 75 15.18 15.19 3.60
CA MET A 75 13.72 15.27 3.69
C MET A 75 13.05 15.53 2.33
N ALA A 76 13.77 16.14 1.38
CA ALA A 76 13.27 16.40 0.03
C ALA A 76 12.92 15.10 -0.72
N LEU A 77 13.52 13.97 -0.36
CA LEU A 77 13.19 12.65 -0.92
C LEU A 77 11.82 12.15 -0.43
N THR A 78 11.35 12.58 0.72
CA THR A 78 10.04 12.18 1.27
C THR A 78 8.93 13.18 0.94
N THR A 79 9.20 14.14 0.06
CA THR A 79 8.19 15.15 -0.32
C THR A 79 7.00 14.47 -0.98
N GLY A 80 5.81 14.66 -0.41
CA GLY A 80 4.59 14.02 -0.90
C GLY A 80 4.26 12.66 -0.28
N LEU A 81 5.05 12.15 0.67
CA LEU A 81 4.81 10.85 1.35
C LEU A 81 3.40 10.72 1.91
N GLY A 82 2.86 11.77 2.55
CA GLY A 82 1.51 11.77 3.10
C GLY A 82 0.42 11.63 2.02
N ALA A 83 0.57 12.33 0.90
CA ALA A 83 -0.34 12.24 -0.24
C ALA A 83 -0.26 10.86 -0.91
N THR A 84 0.95 10.32 -1.09
CA THR A 84 1.17 8.97 -1.60
C THR A 84 0.54 7.92 -0.69
N ALA A 85 0.83 7.97 0.61
CA ALA A 85 0.29 7.02 1.58
C ALA A 85 -1.24 7.03 1.60
N ALA A 86 -1.87 8.21 1.61
CA ALA A 86 -3.32 8.35 1.59
C ALA A 86 -3.94 7.89 0.26
N GLY A 87 -3.35 8.23 -0.89
CA GLY A 87 -3.83 7.82 -2.21
C GLY A 87 -3.78 6.31 -2.40
N TYR A 88 -2.65 5.69 -2.07
CA TYR A 88 -2.48 4.23 -2.17
C TYR A 88 -3.27 3.48 -1.09
N PHE A 89 -3.56 4.11 0.05
CA PHE A 89 -4.46 3.54 1.06
C PHE A 89 -5.86 3.36 0.48
N VAL A 90 -6.42 4.44 -0.08
CA VAL A 90 -7.76 4.44 -0.68
C VAL A 90 -7.78 3.46 -1.86
N GLN A 91 -6.77 3.48 -2.72
CA GLN A 91 -6.67 2.54 -3.84
C GLN A 91 -6.62 1.07 -3.36
N GLY A 92 -5.79 0.77 -2.37
CA GLY A 92 -5.66 -0.57 -1.79
C GLY A 92 -6.96 -1.04 -1.14
N TRP A 93 -7.64 -0.13 -0.43
CA TRP A 93 -8.94 -0.40 0.18
C TRP A 93 -9.99 -0.80 -0.85
N PHE A 94 -10.11 -0.04 -1.94
CA PHE A 94 -11.07 -0.34 -3.01
C PHE A 94 -10.69 -1.61 -3.78
N LYS A 95 -9.39 -1.81 -4.08
CA LYS A 95 -8.93 -2.96 -4.85
C LYS A 95 -9.10 -4.27 -4.08
N PHE A 96 -8.59 -4.34 -2.85
CA PHE A 96 -8.65 -5.57 -2.06
C PHE A 96 -10.02 -5.77 -1.38
N GLY A 97 -10.69 -4.70 -0.95
CA GLY A 97 -12.08 -4.77 -0.47
C GLY A 97 -13.06 -5.17 -1.58
N GLY A 98 -12.85 -4.67 -2.81
CA GLY A 98 -13.65 -5.05 -3.97
C GLY A 98 -13.48 -6.53 -4.36
N VAL A 99 -12.27 -7.07 -4.30
CA VAL A 99 -12.01 -8.50 -4.59
C VAL A 99 -12.80 -9.41 -3.65
N GLU A 100 -12.92 -9.08 -2.36
CA GLU A 100 -13.75 -9.86 -1.44
C GLU A 100 -15.23 -9.78 -1.77
N PHE A 101 -15.72 -8.60 -2.18
CA PHE A 101 -17.11 -8.42 -2.63
C PHE A 101 -17.43 -9.26 -3.88
N PHE A 102 -16.56 -9.21 -4.90
CA PHE A 102 -16.78 -9.94 -6.15
C PHE A 102 -16.58 -11.45 -6.01
N LYS A 103 -15.68 -11.91 -5.14
CA LYS A 103 -15.48 -13.35 -4.90
C LYS A 103 -16.72 -14.04 -4.36
N ILE A 104 -17.51 -13.34 -3.57
CA ILE A 104 -18.70 -13.90 -2.94
C ILE A 104 -19.85 -13.97 -3.95
N LYS A 105 -19.98 -12.93 -4.79
CA LYS A 105 -20.95 -12.90 -5.89
C LYS A 105 -20.67 -13.84 -7.06
N ALA A 106 -19.44 -14.34 -7.18
CA ALA A 106 -19.05 -15.31 -8.22
C ALA A 106 -19.09 -16.77 -7.73
N VAL A 107 -19.19 -16.99 -6.42
CA VAL A 107 -19.28 -18.33 -5.80
C VAL A 107 -20.74 -18.67 -5.43
N GLU A 108 -21.60 -17.66 -5.31
CA GLU A 108 -23.07 -17.78 -5.24
C GLU A 108 -23.67 -18.08 -6.64
#